data_AF-A0A382PWJ5-F1
#
_entry.id   AF-A0A382PWJ5-F1
#
_cell.length_a   1.000
_cell.length_b   1.000
_cell.length_c   1.000
_cell.angle_alpha   90.00
_cell.angle_beta   90.00
_cell.angle_gamma   90.00
#
_symmetry.space_group_name_H-M   'P 1'
#
loop_
_entity.id
_entity.type
_entity.pdbx_description
1 polymer ?
#
loop_
_entity_poly.entity_id
_entity_poly.type
_entity_poly.pdbx_seq_one_letter_code
_entity_poly.pdbx_strand_id
1 'polypeptide(L)' 'MVTLIGCKHAYRSDTVPGHIAMMPTDCANFAAIDQWLLEKSLLSKGYTQSREEYNYAKSVHKTALWNLRYTCNNVVSR' A
#
# COMPACT_ATOMS: atom_id res chain seq x y z
N MET A 1 -30.12 -15.37 19.09
CA MET A 1 -29.37 -14.10 19.15
C MET A 1 -27.89 -14.44 19.20
N VAL A 2 -27.17 -14.28 18.08
CA VAL A 2 -25.71 -14.48 18.03
C VAL A 2 -25.09 -13.10 17.89
N THR A 3 -24.45 -12.67 18.96
CA THR A 3 -23.75 -11.39 19.08
C THR A 3 -22.44 -11.48 18.30
N LEU A 4 -22.42 -11.01 17.05
CA LEU A 4 -21.19 -10.84 16.28
C LEU A 4 -20.50 -9.55 16.71
N ILE A 5 -19.74 -9.64 17.81
CA ILE A 5 -18.73 -8.64 18.17
C ILE A 5 -17.57 -8.84 17.19
N GLY A 6 -17.71 -8.25 16.00
CA GLY A 6 -16.67 -8.16 14.99
C GLY A 6 -15.59 -7.18 15.44
N CYS A 7 -14.45 -7.73 15.78
CA CYS A 7 -13.26 -7.04 16.26
C CYS A 7 -12.84 -5.86 15.37
N LYS A 8 -12.48 -4.76 16.05
CA LYS A 8 -11.45 -3.77 15.69
C LYS A 8 -10.62 -4.15 14.45
N HIS A 9 -10.90 -3.58 13.27
CA HIS A 9 -9.96 -3.43 12.15
C HIS A 9 -10.55 -2.53 11.04
N ALA A 10 -11.06 -1.36 11.42
CA ALA A 10 -11.32 -0.30 10.45
C ALA A 10 -10.34 0.85 10.70
N TYR A 11 -9.03 0.55 10.65
CA TYR A 11 -8.14 1.55 10.07
C TYR A 11 -8.64 1.71 8.65
N ARG A 12 -9.45 2.76 8.46
CA ARG A 12 -10.08 3.16 7.23
C ARG A 12 -9.11 2.81 6.10
N SER A 13 -9.49 1.77 5.35
CA SER A 13 -8.85 1.42 4.11
C SER A 13 -8.83 2.70 3.30
N ASP A 14 -7.67 3.32 3.21
CA ASP A 14 -7.32 4.09 2.04
C ASP A 14 -7.65 3.18 0.88
N THR A 15 -8.73 3.50 0.19
CA THR A 15 -9.26 2.65 -0.87
C THR A 15 -8.15 2.57 -1.90
N VAL A 16 -7.52 1.39 -2.01
CA VAL A 16 -6.51 1.15 -3.04
C VAL A 16 -7.19 1.50 -4.36
N PRO A 17 -6.68 2.46 -5.15
CA PRO A 17 -7.31 2.83 -6.39
C PRO A 17 -7.58 1.57 -7.23
N GLY A 18 -8.79 1.45 -7.79
CA GLY A 18 -9.23 0.19 -8.41
C GLY A 18 -8.30 -0.35 -9.49
N HIS A 19 -7.62 0.53 -10.22
CA HIS A 19 -6.60 0.19 -11.21
C HIS A 19 -5.32 -0.43 -10.60
N ILE A 20 -4.98 -0.08 -9.35
CA ILE A 20 -3.87 -0.67 -8.59
C ILE A 20 -4.30 -2.00 -7.97
N ALA A 21 -5.54 -2.09 -7.47
CA ALA A 21 -6.06 -3.28 -6.81
C ALA A 21 -6.23 -4.47 -7.77
N MET A 22 -6.55 -4.22 -9.04
CA MET A 22 -6.70 -5.25 -10.06
C MET A 22 -5.36 -5.82 -10.55
N MET A 23 -4.30 -5.01 -10.57
CA MET A 23 -2.99 -5.41 -11.09
C MET A 23 -1.83 -4.77 -10.30
N PRO A 24 -1.52 -5.28 -9.10
CA PRO A 24 -0.56 -4.64 -8.19
C PRO A 24 0.91 -4.72 -8.66
N THR A 25 1.21 -5.49 -9.70
CA THR A 25 2.55 -5.69 -10.26
C THR A 25 2.63 -5.42 -11.77
N ASP A 26 1.62 -4.75 -12.33
CA ASP A 26 1.60 -4.44 -13.76
C ASP A 26 2.51 -3.26 -14.08
N CYS A 27 3.55 -3.53 -14.87
CA CYS A 27 4.51 -2.52 -15.30
C CYS A 27 3.91 -1.50 -16.29
N ALA A 28 2.77 -1.80 -16.94
CA ALA A 28 2.07 -0.80 -17.75
C ALA A 28 1.47 0.31 -16.88
N ASN A 29 1.09 -0.01 -15.64
CA ASN A 29 0.57 0.94 -14.64
C ASN A 29 1.63 1.40 -13.64
N PHE A 30 2.92 1.15 -13.93
CA PHE A 30 4.04 1.42 -13.02
C PHE A 30 4.01 2.82 -12.41
N ALA A 31 3.83 3.87 -13.23
CA ALA A 31 3.87 5.25 -12.76
C ALA A 31 2.78 5.57 -11.71
N ALA A 32 1.56 5.06 -11.91
CA ALA A 32 0.45 5.27 -10.99
C ALA A 32 0.66 4.49 -9.67
N ILE A 33 1.16 3.26 -9.75
CA ILE A 33 1.44 2.43 -8.57
C ILE A 33 2.62 3.00 -7.78
N ASP A 34 3.69 3.45 -8.46
CA ASP A 34 4.87 4.07 -7.84
C ASP A 34 4.48 5.33 -7.07
N GLN A 35 3.73 6.23 -7.70
CA GLN A 35 3.27 7.47 -7.07
C GLN A 35 2.40 7.19 -5.85
N TRP A 36 1.41 6.29 -5.96
CA TRP A 36 0.54 5.96 -4.84
C TRP A 36 1.30 5.34 -3.66
N LEU A 37 2.19 4.38 -3.93
CA LEU A 37 3.02 3.76 -2.88
C LEU A 37 3.98 4.75 -2.24
N LEU A 38 4.55 5.67 -3.03
CA LEU A 38 5.41 6.74 -2.55
C LEU A 38 4.65 7.66 -1.60
N GLU A 39 3.47 8.14 -2.01
CA GLU A 39 2.59 8.97 -1.19
C GLU A 39 2.25 8.28 0.13
N LYS A 40 1.85 6.99 0.11
CA LYS A 40 1.56 6.22 1.33
C LYS A 40 2.78 6.04 2.23
N SER A 41 3.98 5.94 1.67
CA SER A 41 5.22 5.82 2.46
C SER A 41 5.63 7.13 3.15
N LEU A 42 5.12 8.26 2.67
CA LEU A 42 5.40 9.62 3.18
C LEU A 42 4.32 10.16 4.12
N LEU A 43 3.14 9.54 4.14
CA LEU A 43 2.05 9.95 5.04
C LEU A 43 2.50 9.95 6.50
N SER A 44 2.04 10.96 7.24
CA SER A 44 2.24 11.07 8.68
C SER A 44 1.43 10.03 9.44
N LYS A 45 1.91 9.68 10.65
CA LYS A 45 1.19 8.80 11.58
C LYS A 45 -0.24 9.32 11.80
N GLY A 46 -1.24 8.45 11.66
CA GLY A 46 -2.62 8.78 12.01
C GLY A 46 -2.78 9.09 13.51
N TYR A 47 -3.74 9.93 13.88
CA TYR A 47 -3.96 10.36 15.28
C TYR A 47 -4.23 9.18 16.23
N THR A 48 -5.00 8.20 15.77
CA THR A 48 -5.31 6.99 16.54
C THR A 48 -4.31 5.85 16.31
N GLN A 49 -3.31 6.04 15.42
CA GLN A 49 -2.37 4.99 15.02
C GLN A 49 -1.26 4.77 16.06
N SER A 50 -1.05 3.51 16.45
CA SER A 50 0.11 3.17 17.28
C SER A 50 1.40 3.36 16.49
N ARG A 51 2.54 3.50 17.19
CA ARG A 51 3.83 3.73 16.53
C ARG A 51 4.26 2.47 15.78
N GLU A 52 3.96 1.31 16.34
CA GLU A 52 4.23 -0.01 15.78
C GLU A 52 3.41 -0.24 14.50
N GLU A 53 2.10 0.03 14.53
CA GLU A 53 1.22 -0.08 13.36
C GLU A 53 1.66 0.86 12.23
N TYR A 54 2.06 2.08 12.57
CA TYR A 54 2.55 3.05 11.60
C TYR A 54 3.86 2.60 10.94
N ASN A 55 4.83 2.15 11.74
CA ASN A 55 6.11 1.67 11.22
C ASN A 55 5.91 0.41 10.35
N TYR A 56 5.01 -0.49 10.77
CA TYR A 56 4.66 -1.66 10.00
C TYR A 56 4.03 -1.30 8.65
N ALA A 57 2.98 -0.46 8.63
CA ALA A 57 2.33 -0.01 7.39
C ALA A 57 3.33 0.67 6.45
N LYS A 58 4.17 1.57 6.98
CA LYS A 58 5.22 2.23 6.23
C LYS A 58 6.24 1.24 5.64
N SER A 59 6.62 0.22 6.39
CA SER A 59 7.53 -0.84 5.92
C SER A 59 6.92 -1.66 4.77
N VAL A 60 5.62 -1.98 4.88
CA VAL A 60 4.88 -2.70 3.83
C VAL A 60 4.85 -1.89 2.53
N HIS A 61 4.50 -0.60 2.58
CA HIS A 61 4.48 0.26 1.40
C HIS A 61 5.86 0.43 0.76
N LYS A 62 6.91 0.59 1.57
CA LYS A 62 8.29 0.68 1.07
C LYS A 62 8.76 -0.61 0.41
N THR A 63 8.42 -1.76 0.99
CA THR A 63 8.75 -3.07 0.42
C THR A 63 8.04 -3.28 -0.91
N ALA A 64 6.75 -2.95 -0.98
CA ALA A 64 5.98 -3.00 -2.21
C ALA A 64 6.57 -2.09 -3.29
N LEU A 65 6.96 -0.86 -2.93
CA LEU A 65 7.59 0.11 -3.85
C LEU A 65 8.91 -0.44 -4.39
N TRP A 66 9.76 -1.01 -3.52
CA TRP A 66 11.02 -1.62 -3.93
C TRP A 66 10.80 -2.80 -4.90
N ASN A 67 9.86 -3.70 -4.57
CA ASN A 67 9.51 -4.83 -5.44
C ASN A 67 9.01 -4.36 -6.81
N LEU A 68 8.08 -3.40 -6.84
CA LEU A 68 7.55 -2.83 -8.09
C LEU A 68 8.69 -2.28 -8.97
N ARG A 69 9.56 -1.45 -8.38
CA ARG A 69 10.72 -0.88 -9.09
C ARG A 69 11.67 -1.95 -9.59
N TYR A 70 11.97 -2.95 -8.77
CA TYR A 70 12.85 -4.04 -9.16
C TYR A 70 12.27 -4.87 -10.31
N THR A 71 10.99 -5.26 -10.21
CA THR A 71 10.30 -6.04 -11.24
C THR A 71 10.18 -5.28 -12.55
N CYS A 72 9.84 -3.99 -12.51
CA CYS A 72 9.60 -3.19 -13.72
C CYS A 72 10.86 -2.55 -14.31
N ASN A 73 11.95 -2.38 -13.56
CA ASN A 73 13.24 -1.94 -14.13
C ASN A 73 13.77 -2.90 -15.19
N ASN A 74 13.46 -4.20 -15.08
CA ASN A 74 13.87 -5.19 -16.09
C ASN A 74 13.08 -5.11 -17.40
N VAL A 75 11.95 -4.39 -17.42
CA VAL A 75 11.10 -4.22 -18.61
C VAL A 75 11.48 -2.98 -19.40
N VAL A 76 11.96 -1.92 -18.73
CA VAL A 76 12.27 -0.61 -19.36
C VAL A 76 13.65 -0.60 -20.05
N SER A 77 14.53 -1.57 -19.76
CA SER A 77 15.90 -1.65 -20.32
C SER A 77 16.06 -2.56 -21.55
N ARG A 78 14.97 -2.93 -22.23
CA ARG A 78 15.00 -3.69 -23.49
C ARG A 78 14.50 -2.88 -24.66
#